data_AF-A0A917JXP7-F1
#
_entry.id   AF-A0A917JXP7-F1
#
_cell.length_a   1.000
_cell.length_b   1.000
_cell.length_c   1.000
_cell.angle_alpha   90.00
_cell.angle_beta   90.00
_cell.angle_gamma   90.00
#
_symmetry.space_group_name_H-M   'P 1'
#
loop_
_entity.id
_entity.type
_entity.pdbx_description
1 polymer ?
#
loop_
_entity_poly.entity_id
_entity_poly.type
_entity_poly.pdbx_seq_one_letter_code
_entity_poly.pdbx_strand_id
1 'polypeptide(L)'
;MEDNIKDNAINIAQSIIAGNIDPNLGCDKLAQLCEENNHPSELAMFSLLSHDQRGHEHLGFDLENTATEIIEESRKFVSKNT
;
A
#
# COMPACT_ATOMS: atom_id res chain seq x y z
N MET A 1 -5.12 -3.42 20.45
CA MET A 1 -3.76 -3.42 19.85
C MET A 1 -3.87 -3.49 18.34
N GLU A 2 -4.76 -4.33 17.79
CA GLU A 2 -5.16 -4.31 16.37
C GLU A 2 -5.65 -2.93 15.87
N ASP A 3 -6.44 -2.21 16.67
CA ASP A 3 -6.96 -0.88 16.27
C ASP A 3 -5.86 0.12 15.85
N ASN A 4 -4.67 0.05 16.45
CA ASN A 4 -3.58 0.98 16.17
C ASN A 4 -2.89 0.71 14.83
N ILE A 5 -2.82 -0.55 14.40
CA ILE A 5 -2.22 -0.93 13.11
C ILE A 5 -3.14 -0.48 11.98
N LYS A 6 -4.43 -0.74 12.14
CA LYS A 6 -5.46 -0.37 11.18
C LYS A 6 -5.54 1.14 10.99
N ASP A 7 -5.55 1.91 12.08
CA ASP A 7 -5.53 3.38 12.03
C ASP A 7 -4.28 3.91 11.32
N ASN A 8 -3.10 3.32 11.61
CA ASN A 8 -1.85 3.69 10.93
C ASN A 8 -1.91 3.40 9.42
N ALA A 9 -2.41 2.22 9.04
CA ALA A 9 -2.59 1.87 7.63
C ALA A 9 -3.56 2.81 6.91
N ILE A 10 -4.69 3.15 7.55
CA ILE A 10 -5.68 4.10 7.00
C ILE A 10 -5.03 5.47 6.80
N ASN A 11 -4.27 5.98 7.77
CA ASN A 11 -3.60 7.27 7.67
C ASN A 11 -2.58 7.32 6.52
N ILE A 12 -1.82 6.24 6.30
CA ILE A 12 -0.88 6.13 5.18
C ILE A 12 -1.65 6.07 3.86
N ALA A 13 -2.67 5.23 3.75
CA ALA A 13 -3.48 5.10 2.54
C ALA A 13 -4.19 6.42 2.17
N GLN A 14 -4.73 7.15 3.16
CA GLN A 14 -5.30 8.47 2.94
C GLN A 14 -4.25 9.49 2.48
N SER A 15 -3.03 9.42 3.02
CA SER A 15 -1.92 10.29 2.57
C SER A 15 -1.52 10.03 1.13
N ILE A 16 -1.54 8.76 0.67
CA ILE A 16 -1.31 8.39 -0.73
C ILE A 16 -2.40 9.01 -1.62
N ILE A 17 -3.67 8.81 -1.26
CA ILE A 17 -4.82 9.32 -2.03
C ILE A 17 -4.78 10.85 -2.15
N ALA A 18 -4.38 11.54 -1.07
CA ALA A 18 -4.29 12.99 -1.04
C ALA A 18 -3.06 13.55 -1.80
N GLY A 19 -2.13 12.70 -2.24
CA GLY A 19 -0.87 13.12 -2.86
C GLY A 19 0.13 13.73 -1.87
N ASN A 20 -0.05 13.49 -0.56
CA ASN A 20 0.86 13.97 0.49
C ASN A 20 2.12 13.10 0.61
N ILE A 21 2.07 11.87 0.09
CA ILE A 21 3.19 10.95 -0.02
C ILE A 21 3.19 10.35 -1.42
N ASP A 22 4.39 10.10 -1.96
CA ASP A 22 4.56 9.32 -3.18
C ASP A 22 3.90 7.92 -3.01
N PRO A 23 3.10 7.45 -3.99
CA PRO A 23 2.42 6.17 -3.87
C PRO A 23 3.35 4.99 -3.63
N ASN A 24 4.47 4.92 -4.36
CA ASN A 24 5.40 3.80 -4.22
C ASN A 24 6.03 3.78 -2.82
N LEU A 25 6.47 4.93 -2.31
CA LEU A 25 6.96 5.08 -0.94
C LEU A 25 5.88 4.76 0.11
N GLY A 26 4.65 5.19 -0.11
CA GLY A 26 3.53 4.88 0.78
C GLY A 26 3.22 3.39 0.82
N CYS A 27 3.30 2.72 -0.33
CA CYS A 27 3.11 1.28 -0.44
C CYS A 27 4.21 0.50 0.29
N ASP A 28 5.46 0.92 0.19
CA ASP A 28 6.57 0.30 0.94
C ASP A 28 6.35 0.40 2.46
N LYS A 29 5.82 1.54 2.95
CA LYS A 29 5.46 1.69 4.37
C LYS A 29 4.31 0.77 4.79
N LEU A 30 3.30 0.59 3.93
CA LEU A 30 2.20 -0.33 4.18
C LEU A 30 2.66 -1.80 4.15
N ALA A 31 3.59 -2.14 3.25
CA ALA A 31 4.22 -3.45 3.18
C ALA A 31 5.05 -3.73 4.44
N GLN A 32 5.87 -2.78 4.89
CA GLN A 32 6.61 -2.90 6.14
C GLN A 32 5.67 -3.08 7.34
N LEU A 33 4.58 -2.29 7.41
CA LEU A 33 3.56 -2.44 8.45
C LEU A 33 2.90 -3.83 8.41
N CYS A 34 2.71 -4.40 7.21
CA CYS A 34 2.22 -5.76 7.02
C CYS A 34 3.20 -6.79 7.62
N GLU A 35 4.49 -6.70 7.30
CA GLU A 35 5.53 -7.61 7.80
C GLU A 35 5.70 -7.53 9.32
N GLU A 36 5.78 -6.32 9.88
CA GLU A 36 5.97 -6.09 11.33
C GLU A 36 4.81 -6.63 12.18
N ASN A 37 3.64 -6.86 11.57
CA ASN A 37 2.43 -7.29 12.25
C ASN A 37 1.96 -8.69 11.85
N ASN A 38 2.88 -9.55 11.38
CA ASN A 38 2.61 -10.95 11.00
C ASN A 38 1.64 -11.10 9.83
N HIS A 39 1.75 -10.22 8.82
CA HIS A 39 1.01 -10.30 7.56
C HIS A 39 -0.52 -10.30 7.71
N PRO A 40 -1.12 -9.24 8.28
CA PRO A 40 -2.57 -9.10 8.30
C PRO A 40 -3.11 -9.12 6.86
N SER A 41 -4.15 -9.90 6.63
CA SER A 41 -4.69 -10.15 5.28
C SER A 41 -5.19 -8.87 4.59
N GLU A 42 -5.60 -7.87 5.36
CA GLU A 42 -6.04 -6.57 4.86
C GLU A 42 -4.90 -5.73 4.23
N LEU A 43 -3.64 -6.00 4.59
CA LEU A 43 -2.45 -5.32 4.05
C LEU A 43 -1.67 -6.16 3.03
N ALA A 44 -2.07 -7.42 2.81
CA ALA A 44 -1.35 -8.35 1.94
C ALA A 44 -1.17 -7.82 0.52
N MET A 45 -2.16 -7.09 -0.02
CA MET A 45 -2.07 -6.51 -1.36
C MET A 45 -0.97 -5.44 -1.47
N PHE A 46 -0.75 -4.63 -0.43
CA PHE A 46 0.33 -3.64 -0.45
C PHE A 46 1.72 -4.27 -0.38
N SER A 47 1.85 -5.42 0.29
CA SER A 47 3.10 -6.20 0.26
C SER A 47 3.40 -6.73 -1.14
N LEU A 48 2.40 -7.24 -1.85
CA LEU A 48 2.54 -7.67 -3.24
C LEU A 48 2.89 -6.49 -4.17
N LEU A 49 2.14 -5.39 -4.09
CA LEU A 49 2.38 -4.23 -4.93
C LEU A 49 3.76 -3.62 -4.68
N SER A 50 4.24 -3.57 -3.44
CA SER A 50 5.61 -3.12 -3.11
C SER A 50 6.69 -4.00 -3.76
N HIS A 51 6.49 -5.32 -3.78
CA HIS A 51 7.38 -6.24 -4.49
C HIS A 51 7.37 -6.01 -6.01
N ASP A 52 6.20 -5.73 -6.58
CA ASP A 52 6.04 -5.59 -8.03
C ASP A 52 6.56 -4.26 -8.59
N GLN A 53 6.86 -3.27 -7.73
CA GLN A 53 7.44 -1.97 -8.12
C GLN A 53 8.79 -2.08 -8.85
N ARG A 54 9.52 -3.18 -8.70
CA ARG A 54 10.87 -3.36 -9.24
C ARG A 54 11.11 -4.79 -9.69
N GLY A 55 11.98 -4.98 -10.68
CA GLY A 55 12.41 -6.30 -11.13
C GLY A 55 11.42 -7.01 -12.06
N HIS A 56 10.27 -6.39 -12.35
CA HIS A 56 9.23 -6.88 -13.26
C HIS A 56 9.00 -5.93 -14.44
N GLU A 57 9.97 -5.07 -14.75
CA GLU A 57 9.89 -4.10 -15.85
C GLU A 57 9.69 -4.82 -17.19
N HIS A 58 10.25 -6.03 -17.33
CA HIS A 58 10.07 -6.87 -18.51
C HIS A 58 8.64 -7.44 -18.67
N LEU A 59 7.81 -7.37 -17.63
CA LEU A 59 6.39 -7.74 -17.64
C LEU A 59 5.47 -6.52 -17.78
N GLY A 60 6.03 -5.31 -17.84
CA GLY A 60 5.27 -4.07 -17.93
C GLY A 60 4.91 -3.42 -16.58
N PHE A 61 5.42 -3.97 -15.47
CA PHE A 61 5.32 -3.33 -14.16
C PHE A 61 6.52 -2.40 -13.97
N ASP A 62 6.24 -1.11 -13.95
CA ASP A 62 7.20 -0.07 -13.59
C ASP A 62 6.59 0.84 -12.51
N LEU A 63 7.42 1.72 -11.96
CA LEU A 63 7.03 2.63 -10.87
C LEU A 63 5.82 3.52 -11.22
N GLU A 64 5.57 3.79 -12.50
CA GLU A 64 4.46 4.64 -12.95
C GLU A 64 3.15 3.86 -12.97
N ASN A 65 3.17 2.66 -13.55
CA ASN A 65 2.01 1.77 -13.61
C ASN A 65 1.64 1.28 -12.20
N THR A 66 2.62 0.89 -11.38
CA THR A 66 2.36 0.46 -9.99
C THR A 66 1.82 1.59 -9.12
N ALA A 67 2.26 2.84 -9.34
CA ALA A 67 1.72 3.99 -8.60
C ALA A 67 0.21 4.15 -8.78
N THR A 68 -0.29 3.91 -9.99
CA THR A 68 -1.73 3.97 -10.28
C THR A 68 -2.49 2.88 -9.52
N GLU A 69 -2.01 1.63 -9.58
CA GLU A 69 -2.62 0.51 -8.87
C GLU A 69 -2.61 0.70 -7.34
N ILE A 70 -1.52 1.24 -6.80
CA ILE A 70 -1.39 1.56 -5.37
C ILE A 70 -2.43 2.61 -4.94
N ILE A 71 -2.66 3.65 -5.73
CA ILE A 71 -3.68 4.66 -5.42
C ILE A 71 -5.08 4.01 -5.43
N GLU A 72 -5.38 3.17 -6.41
CA GLU A 72 -6.66 2.47 -6.48
C GLU A 72 -6.87 1.54 -5.29
N GLU A 73 -5.85 0.76 -4.91
CA GLU A 73 -5.92 -0.14 -3.78
C GLU A 73 -6.01 0.63 -2.45
N SER A 74 -5.34 1.76 -2.33
CA SER A 74 -5.48 2.67 -1.18
C SER A 74 -6.92 3.15 -1.02
N ARG A 75 -7.61 3.52 -2.12
CA ARG A 75 -9.02 3.92 -2.09
C ARG A 75 -9.93 2.78 -1.65
N LYS A 76 -9.72 1.57 -2.18
CA LYS A 76 -10.49 0.38 -1.79
C LYS A 76 -10.26 0.03 -0.32
N PHE A 77 -9.01 0.10 0.14
CA PHE A 77 -8.64 -0.18 1.53
C PHE A 77 -9.33 0.80 2.49
N VAL A 78 -9.25 2.11 2.24
CA VAL A 78 -9.92 3.11 3.08
C VAL A 78 -11.44 2.88 3.08
N SER A 79 -12.06 2.71 1.91
CA SER A 79 -13.52 2.50 1.79
C SER A 79 -14.05 1.25 2.52
N LYS A 80 -13.22 0.21 2.73
CA LYS A 80 -13.61 -1.00 3.48
C LYS A 80 -13.45 -0.85 4.98
N ASN A 81 -12.72 0.17 5.43
CA ASN A 81 -12.21 0.30 6.79
C ASN A 81 -12.63 1.60 7.49
N THR A 82 -13.38 2.47 6.81
CA THR A 82 -14.16 3.60 7.35
C THR A 82 -15.64 3.35 7.16
#